data_AF-A0A0Q0APV8-F1
#
_entry.id   AF-A0A0Q0APV8-F1
#
_cell.length_a   1.000
_cell.length_b   1.000
_cell.length_c   1.000
_cell.angle_alpha   90.00
_cell.angle_beta   90.00
_cell.angle_gamma   90.00
#
_symmetry.space_group_name_H-M   'P 1'
#
loop_
_entity.id
_entity.type
_entity.pdbx_description
1 polymer ?
#
loop_
_entity_poly.entity_id
_entity_poly.type
_entity_poly.pdbx_seq_one_letter_code
_entity_poly.pdbx_strand_id
1 'polypeptide(L)'
;MPIQPVAIGYSRDGKPDPIAPFIGDDDLLSHLRRLFANEQSDVHIHLLTPIPTADQERAALAFKAQQAVQMALFGEPVIGKPVQPAEVVSRPARAA
;
A
#
# COMPACT_ATOMS: atom_id res chain seq x y z
N MET A 1 -7.79 -18.32 -17.55
CA MET A 1 -7.94 -16.88 -17.84
C MET A 1 -6.87 -16.16 -17.05
N PRO A 2 -6.02 -15.31 -17.67
CA PRO A 2 -4.98 -14.60 -16.94
C PRO A 2 -5.59 -13.65 -15.90
N ILE A 3 -4.86 -13.40 -14.82
CA ILE A 3 -5.23 -12.35 -13.85
C ILE A 3 -4.51 -11.05 -14.22
N GLN A 4 -5.19 -9.92 -14.06
CA GLN A 4 -4.64 -8.59 -14.34
C GLN A 4 -4.42 -7.87 -13.01
N PRO A 5 -3.19 -7.79 -12.48
CA PRO A 5 -2.92 -6.97 -11.31
C PRO A 5 -3.13 -5.49 -11.64
N VAL A 6 -3.72 -4.76 -10.68
CA VAL A 6 -3.93 -3.32 -10.77
C VAL A 6 -3.39 -2.69 -9.50
N ALA A 7 -2.47 -1.74 -9.66
CA ALA A 7 -1.97 -0.94 -8.56
C ALA A 7 -2.64 0.44 -8.59
N ILE A 8 -3.12 0.91 -7.43
CA ILE A 8 -3.80 2.19 -7.29
C ILE A 8 -3.01 3.01 -6.27
N GLY A 9 -2.52 4.17 -6.70
CA GLY A 9 -1.83 5.13 -5.86
C GLY A 9 -2.65 6.42 -5.72
N TYR A 10 -2.66 6.98 -4.52
CA TYR A 10 -3.27 8.28 -4.24
C TYR A 10 -2.17 9.27 -3.88
N SER A 11 -2.18 10.44 -4.50
CA SER A 11 -1.24 11.51 -4.19
C SER A 11 -1.91 12.87 -4.11
N ARG A 12 -1.28 13.74 -3.33
CA ARG A 12 -1.67 15.13 -3.13
C ARG A 12 -0.41 15.98 -3.11
N ASP A 13 -0.35 16.99 -3.96
CA ASP A 13 0.85 17.81 -4.16
C ASP A 13 2.12 16.98 -4.43
N GLY A 14 1.96 15.88 -5.19
CA GLY A 14 3.05 14.95 -5.53
C GLY A 14 3.56 14.09 -4.37
N LYS A 15 2.88 14.08 -3.21
CA LYS A 15 3.21 13.25 -2.05
C LYS A 15 2.13 12.18 -1.82
N PRO A 16 2.45 11.03 -1.21
CA PRO A 16 1.45 10.02 -0.87
C PRO A 16 0.30 10.64 -0.07
N ASP A 17 -0.94 10.43 -0.53
CA ASP A 17 -2.12 11.00 0.12
C ASP A 17 -2.41 10.22 1.42
N PRO A 18 -2.32 10.86 2.61
CA PRO A 18 -2.63 10.19 3.88
C PRO A 18 -4.15 9.92 4.05
N ILE A 19 -4.98 10.39 3.12
CA ILE A 19 -6.44 10.28 3.10
C ILE A 19 -6.89 9.38 1.95
N ALA A 20 -6.26 8.21 1.80
CA ALA A 20 -6.72 7.23 0.81
C ALA A 20 -8.16 6.73 1.13
N PRO A 21 -9.07 6.68 0.15
CA PRO A 21 -10.42 6.13 0.28
C PRO A 21 -10.45 4.66 0.76
N PHE A 22 -11.50 4.26 1.51
CA PHE A 22 -11.88 2.85 1.74
C PHE A 22 -10.83 2.00 2.48
N ILE A 23 -10.03 2.61 3.36
CA ILE A 23 -9.18 1.86 4.29
C ILE A 23 -9.96 1.55 5.58
N GLY A 24 -10.03 0.28 5.96
CA GLY A 24 -10.72 -0.16 7.18
C GLY A 24 -12.24 -0.12 7.02
N ASP A 25 -12.95 0.44 8.00
CA ASP A 25 -14.43 0.56 8.03
C ASP A 25 -14.93 1.86 7.39
N ASP A 26 -14.14 2.48 6.50
CA ASP A 26 -14.48 3.76 5.90
C ASP A 26 -15.75 3.61 5.02
N ASP A 27 -16.88 4.08 5.55
CA ASP A 27 -18.16 4.03 4.84
C ASP A 27 -18.23 5.10 3.74
N LEU A 28 -19.12 4.86 2.77
CA LEU A 28 -19.27 5.70 1.58
C LEU A 28 -19.56 7.18 1.91
N LEU A 29 -20.30 7.46 2.98
CA LEU A 29 -20.72 8.82 3.35
C LEU A 29 -19.59 9.59 4.06
N SER A 30 -18.85 8.89 4.91
CA SER A 30 -17.62 9.35 5.55
C SER A 30 -16.56 9.69 4.50
N HIS A 31 -16.44 8.84 3.47
CA HIS A 31 -15.55 9.07 2.32
C HIS A 31 -15.94 10.32 1.50
N LEU A 32 -17.22 10.47 1.15
CA LEU A 32 -17.70 11.61 0.36
C LEU A 32 -17.47 12.96 1.05
N ARG A 33 -17.78 13.08 2.34
CA ARG A 33 -17.52 14.32 3.10
C ARG A 33 -16.04 14.69 3.10
N ARG A 34 -15.16 13.70 3.20
CA ARG A 34 -13.71 13.89 3.26
C ARG A 34 -13.13 14.30 1.90
N LEU A 35 -13.67 13.78 0.81
CA LEU A 35 -13.34 14.18 -0.56
C LEU A 35 -13.74 15.64 -0.85
N PHE A 36 -14.91 16.08 -0.38
CA PHE A 36 -15.36 17.46 -0.56
C PHE A 36 -14.66 18.48 0.36
N ALA A 37 -14.02 18.03 1.45
CA ALA A 37 -13.37 18.89 2.44
C ALA A 37 -11.88 19.17 2.18
N ASN A 38 -11.25 18.48 1.22
CA ASN A 38 -9.83 18.62 0.90
C ASN A 38 -9.65 18.95 -0.59
N GLU A 39 -8.56 19.62 -0.97
CA GLU A 39 -8.24 19.93 -2.39
C GLU A 39 -8.13 18.66 -3.26
N GLN A 40 -8.05 18.80 -4.57
CA GLN A 40 -8.08 17.68 -5.53
C GLN A 40 -6.99 16.64 -5.22
N SER A 41 -7.38 15.37 -5.11
CA SER A 41 -6.46 14.23 -5.00
C SER A 41 -6.22 13.65 -6.39
N ASP A 42 -4.99 13.28 -6.69
CA ASP A 42 -4.62 12.58 -7.92
C ASP A 42 -4.68 11.07 -7.69
N VAL A 43 -5.38 10.37 -8.58
CA VAL A 43 -5.47 8.90 -8.57
C VAL A 43 -4.69 8.34 -9.75
N HIS A 44 -3.67 7.54 -9.45
CA HIS A 44 -2.85 6.86 -10.43
C HIS A 44 -3.24 5.38 -10.51
N ILE A 45 -3.76 4.97 -11.67
CA ILE A 45 -4.14 3.58 -11.94
C ILE A 45 -3.10 2.95 -12.85
N HIS A 46 -2.41 1.93 -12.35
CA HIS A 46 -1.41 1.19 -13.10
C HIS A 46 -1.96 -0.20 -13.44
N LEU A 47 -2.24 -0.40 -14.73
CA LEU A 47 -2.54 -1.72 -15.28
C LEU A 47 -1.19 -2.43 -15.52
N LEU A 48 -0.93 -3.48 -14.76
CA LEU A 48 0.36 -4.19 -14.82
C LEU A 48 0.36 -5.24 -15.93
N THR A 49 1.41 -6.04 -16.06
CA THR A 49 1.39 -7.15 -17.01
C THR A 49 0.46 -8.26 -16.50
N PRO A 50 -0.48 -8.79 -17.32
CA PRO A 50 -1.29 -9.94 -16.93
C PRO A 50 -0.43 -11.15 -16.54
N ILE A 51 -0.82 -11.85 -15.48
CA ILE A 51 -0.16 -13.07 -15.01
C ILE A 51 -0.94 -14.27 -15.57
N PRO A 52 -0.29 -15.15 -16.37
CA PRO A 52 -0.89 -16.40 -16.81
C PRO A 52 -1.24 -17.30 -15.62
N THR A 53 -2.44 -17.89 -15.64
CA THR A 53 -2.93 -18.74 -14.54
C THR A 53 -2.74 -20.23 -14.76
N ALA A 54 -2.36 -20.66 -15.96
CA ALA A 54 -2.19 -22.08 -16.25
C ALA A 54 -1.13 -22.68 -15.33
N ASP A 55 -1.43 -23.87 -14.80
CA ASP A 55 -0.52 -24.69 -13.98
C ASP A 55 0.03 -24.01 -12.72
N GLN A 56 -0.69 -23.02 -12.19
CA GLN A 56 -0.30 -22.29 -10.97
C GLN A 56 -1.38 -22.37 -9.89
N GLU A 57 -0.93 -22.59 -8.66
CA GLU A 57 -1.81 -22.54 -7.49
C GLU A 57 -2.28 -21.11 -7.19
N ARG A 58 -3.48 -21.01 -6.60
CA ARG A 58 -4.10 -19.73 -6.23
C ARG A 58 -3.23 -18.89 -5.31
N ALA A 59 -2.57 -19.52 -4.34
CA ALA A 59 -1.68 -18.82 -3.40
C ALA A 59 -0.45 -18.22 -4.12
N ALA A 60 0.13 -18.96 -5.06
CA ALA A 60 1.28 -18.49 -5.85
C ALA A 60 0.88 -17.32 -6.76
N LEU A 61 -0.30 -17.38 -7.38
CA LEU A 61 -0.83 -16.28 -8.20
C LEU A 61 -1.09 -15.02 -7.37
N ALA A 62 -1.69 -15.16 -6.18
CA ALA A 62 -1.92 -14.04 -5.27
C ALA A 62 -0.61 -13.39 -4.83
N PHE A 63 0.38 -14.20 -4.47
CA PHE A 63 1.70 -13.70 -4.07
C PHE A 63 2.41 -12.95 -5.20
N LYS A 64 2.40 -13.49 -6.43
CA LYS A 64 2.97 -12.81 -7.61
C LYS A 64 2.26 -11.48 -7.92
N ALA A 65 0.93 -11.46 -7.83
CA ALA A 65 0.16 -10.23 -8.03
C ALA A 65 0.49 -9.18 -6.96
N GLN A 66 0.61 -9.60 -5.68
CA GLN A 66 1.01 -8.72 -4.59
C GLN A 66 2.41 -8.14 -4.80
N GLN A 67 3.39 -8.95 -5.20
CA GLN A 67 4.74 -8.48 -5.51
C GLN A 67 4.74 -7.47 -6.66
N ALA A 68 3.99 -7.75 -7.74
CA ALA A 68 3.88 -6.83 -8.88
C ALA A 68 3.31 -5.47 -8.46
N VAL A 69 2.26 -5.47 -7.63
CA VAL A 69 1.67 -4.24 -7.08
C VAL A 69 2.65 -3.51 -6.16
N GLN A 70 3.35 -4.22 -5.28
CA GLN A 70 4.35 -3.64 -4.40
C GLN A 70 5.47 -2.95 -5.20
N MET A 71 5.98 -3.62 -6.24
CA MET A 71 7.02 -3.04 -7.09
C MET A 71 6.53 -1.81 -7.85
N ALA A 72 5.29 -1.83 -8.35
CA ALA A 72 4.71 -0.70 -9.08
C ALA A 72 4.51 0.54 -8.20
N LEU A 73 4.16 0.36 -6.93
CA LEU A 73 3.89 1.47 -6.00
C LEU A 73 5.13 1.97 -5.26
N PHE A 74 6.07 1.07 -4.93
CA PHE A 74 7.17 1.37 -4.01
C PHE A 74 8.56 1.12 -4.59
N GLY A 75 8.65 0.62 -5.83
CA GLY A 75 9.92 0.21 -6.45
C GLY A 75 10.43 -1.13 -5.93
N GLU A 76 11.67 -1.48 -6.28
CA GLU A 76 12.29 -2.69 -5.73
C GLU A 76 12.38 -2.59 -4.21
N PRO A 77 12.06 -3.67 -3.46
CA PRO A 77 12.28 -3.67 -2.04
C PRO A 77 13.77 -3.44 -1.79
N VAL A 78 14.10 -2.29 -1.22
CA VAL A 78 15.44 -2.05 -0.69
C VAL A 78 15.64 -3.12 0.37
N ILE A 79 16.42 -4.16 0.07
CA ILE A 79 16.94 -5.09 1.08
C ILE A 79 17.92 -4.25 1.91
N GLY A 80 17.36 -3.44 2.81
CA GLY A 80 18.11 -2.67 3.77
C GLY A 80 18.88 -3.63 4.64
N LYS A 81 20.14 -3.27 4.94
CA LYS A 81 20.98 -3.92 5.95
C LYS A 81 20.13 -4.37 7.15
N PRO A 82 20.44 -5.53 7.76
CA PRO A 82 19.65 -6.09 8.85
C PRO A 82 19.38 -5.01 9.91
N VAL A 83 18.09 -4.81 10.19
CA VAL A 83 17.62 -3.94 11.27
C VAL A 83 18.18 -4.54 12.55
N GLN A 84 19.22 -3.90 13.09
CA GLN A 84 19.74 -4.22 14.41
C GLN A 84 18.59 -4.03 15.41
N PRO A 85 18.30 -5.01 16.28
CA PRO A 85 17.23 -4.86 17.26
C PRO A 85 17.53 -3.61 18.08
N ALA A 86 16.59 -2.66 18.02
CA ALA A 86 16.66 -1.43 18.77
C ALA A 86 16.92 -1.78 20.24
N GLU A 87 18.06 -1.32 20.74
CA GLU A 87 18.44 -1.40 22.14
C GLU A 87 17.28 -0.88 22.97
N VAL A 88 16.71 -1.75 23.81
CA VAL A 88 15.63 -1.41 24.72
C VAL A 88 16.16 -0.34 25.66
N VAL A 89 15.90 0.93 25.35
CA VAL A 89 16.18 2.06 26.24
C VAL A 89 15.28 1.91 27.46
N SER A 90 15.83 1.31 28.50
CA SER A 90 15.27 1.28 29.84
C SER A 90 15.03 2.70 30.34
N ARG A 91 13.76 3.10 30.44
CA ARG A 91 13.37 4.34 31.11
C ARG A 91 13.65 4.20 32.61
N PRO A 92 14.34 5.15 33.27
CA PRO A 92 14.50 5.10 34.72
C PRO A 92 13.16 5.39 35.40
N ALA A 93 12.81 4.59 36.40
CA ALA A 93 11.66 4.80 37.26
C ALA A 93 11.85 6.10 38.06
N ARG A 94 10.87 7.00 37.96
CA ARG A 94 10.80 8.23 38.74
C ARG A 94 10.42 7.86 40.17
N ALA A 95 11.34 8.02 41.12
CA ALA A 95 11.03 7.93 42.54
C ALA A 95 10.28 9.20 42.98
N ALA A 96 9.16 8.99 43.67
CA ALA A 96 8.45 9.97 44.48
C ALA A 96 8.75 9.70 45.95
#